data_AF-A0A9E1XMQ5-F1
#
_entry.id   AF-A0A9E1XMQ5-F1
#
_cell.length_a   1.000
_cell.length_b   1.000
_cell.length_c   1.000
_cell.angle_alpha   90.00
_cell.angle_beta   90.00
_cell.angle_gamma   90.00
#
_symmetry.space_group_name_H-M   'P 1'
#
loop_
_entity.id
_entity.type
_entity.pdbx_description
1 polymer ?
#
loop_
_entity_poly.entity_id
_entity_poly.type
_entity_poly.pdbx_seq_one_letter_code
_entity_poly.pdbx_strand_id
1 'polypeptide(L)'
;EGPYTNWNPMSYRDNNGDGSIFCAGPDGPLATIRAENFRDGMEDYAYYRILESLIAAAKKKGVKAAQLAPAQDALTVDEKVVTSLKEFTYDPEAVRAARRQVARQIENLRAVLGH
;
A
#
# COMPACT_ATOMS: atom_id res chain seq x y z
N GLU A 1 11.36 12.75 31.18
CA GLU A 1 12.30 11.89 30.43
C GLU A 1 11.72 11.67 29.04
N GLY A 2 12.54 11.81 27.98
CA GLY A 2 12.09 11.56 26.61
C GLY A 2 11.91 10.06 26.34
N PRO A 3 11.48 9.64 25.14
CA PRO A 3 11.30 8.23 24.78
C PRO A 3 12.65 7.53 24.51
N TYR A 4 13.65 7.78 25.34
CA TYR A 4 14.96 7.15 25.23
C TYR A 4 14.85 5.75 25.83
N THR A 5 15.01 4.75 24.97
CA THR A 5 15.10 3.35 25.38
C THR A 5 16.58 2.95 25.48
N ASN A 6 16.92 2.10 26.44
CA ASN A 6 18.25 1.48 26.54
C ASN A 6 18.39 0.26 25.61
N TRP A 7 17.38 0.01 24.77
CA TRP A 7 17.38 -1.09 23.82
C TRP A 7 18.31 -0.80 22.63
N ASN A 8 19.16 -1.77 22.31
CA ASN A 8 20.03 -1.72 21.14
C ASN A 8 19.30 -2.32 19.92
N PRO A 9 18.93 -1.51 18.89
CA PRO A 9 18.23 -1.98 17.71
C PRO A 9 19.17 -2.64 16.67
N MET A 10 20.46 -2.75 16.95
CA MET A 10 21.45 -3.33 16.06
C MET A 10 21.16 -4.82 15.84
N SER A 11 20.90 -5.15 14.58
CA SER A 11 20.38 -6.46 14.20
C SER A 11 21.22 -7.17 13.13
N TYR A 12 22.05 -6.43 12.39
CA TYR A 12 23.01 -6.98 11.43
C TYR A 12 24.25 -6.09 11.37
N ARG A 13 25.42 -6.67 11.69
CA ARG A 13 26.68 -5.91 11.82
C ARG A 13 26.46 -4.65 12.66
N ASP A 14 26.87 -3.49 12.15
CA ASP A 14 26.75 -2.20 12.81
C ASP A 14 25.51 -1.40 12.37
N ASN A 15 24.58 -2.03 11.64
CA ASN A 15 23.38 -1.36 11.14
C ASN A 15 22.28 -1.36 12.21
N ASN A 16 21.88 -0.15 12.60
CA ASN A 16 20.72 0.04 13.47
C ASN A 16 19.43 -0.31 12.74
N GLY A 17 18.60 -1.11 13.40
CA GLY A 17 17.24 -1.34 13.02
C GLY A 17 17.04 -2.44 11.98
N ASP A 18 18.08 -3.10 11.44
CA ASP A 18 17.98 -3.99 10.26
C ASP A 18 16.78 -4.95 10.33
N GLY A 19 16.78 -6.09 11.00
CA GLY A 19 15.58 -6.93 11.17
C GLY A 19 14.50 -6.38 12.13
N SER A 20 14.55 -5.11 12.54
CA SER A 20 13.71 -4.56 13.61
C SER A 20 12.73 -3.50 13.10
N ILE A 21 11.52 -3.92 12.74
CA ILE A 21 10.43 -3.03 12.28
C ILE A 21 9.78 -2.28 13.44
N PHE A 22 9.79 -2.85 14.65
CA PHE A 22 9.26 -2.25 15.87
C PHE A 22 10.40 -1.96 16.86
N CYS A 23 10.14 -1.05 17.81
CA CYS A 23 11.04 -0.79 18.93
C CYS A 23 10.51 -1.41 20.22
N ALA A 24 11.39 -1.79 21.15
CA ALA A 24 10.98 -2.19 22.49
C ALA A 24 10.59 -0.96 23.33
N GLY A 25 9.37 -0.96 23.88
CA GLY A 25 8.87 0.01 24.85
C GLY A 25 8.60 -0.60 26.22
N PRO A 26 8.33 0.22 27.25
CA PRO A 26 8.11 -0.24 28.62
C PRO A 26 6.87 -1.16 28.76
N ASP A 27 5.85 -0.96 27.93
CA ASP A 27 4.58 -1.70 27.98
C ASP A 27 4.36 -2.60 26.75
N GLY A 28 5.39 -2.80 25.92
CA GLY A 28 5.31 -3.60 24.68
C GLY A 28 5.94 -2.90 23.46
N PRO A 29 5.69 -3.43 22.25
CA PRO A 29 6.27 -2.87 21.01
C PRO A 29 5.77 -1.45 20.71
N LEU A 30 6.69 -0.56 20.39
CA LEU A 30 6.42 0.78 19.88
C LEU A 30 6.52 0.78 18.35
N ALA A 31 5.55 1.44 17.70
CA ALA A 31 5.57 1.65 16.26
C ALA A 31 6.77 2.50 15.85
N THR A 32 7.28 2.25 14.64
CA THR A 32 8.32 3.05 14.00
C THR A 32 7.78 3.62 12.69
N ILE A 33 8.45 4.65 12.16
CA ILE A 33 8.13 5.17 10.82
C ILE A 33 8.19 4.05 9.76
N ARG A 34 9.09 3.06 9.91
CA ARG A 34 9.19 1.91 9.00
C ARG A 34 7.98 0.98 9.11
N ALA A 35 7.49 0.75 10.33
CA ALA A 35 6.26 -0.01 10.57
C ALA A 35 5.04 0.69 9.95
N GLU A 36 4.93 2.00 10.13
CA GLU A 36 3.83 2.79 9.55
C GLU A 36 3.88 2.83 8.02
N ASN A 37 5.07 2.97 7.42
CA ASN A 37 5.23 2.89 5.97
C ASN A 37 4.86 1.51 5.41
N PHE A 38 5.22 0.43 6.12
CA PHE A 38 4.81 -0.92 5.73
C PHE A 38 3.29 -1.10 5.83
N ARG A 39 2.67 -0.60 6.91
CA ARG A 39 1.20 -0.63 7.08
C ARG A 39 0.50 0.12 5.94
N ASP A 40 0.94 1.34 5.63
CA ASP A 40 0.37 2.16 4.54
C ASP A 40 0.51 1.44 3.18
N GLY A 41 1.65 0.79 2.92
CA GLY A 41 1.83 -0.03 1.72
C GLY A 41 0.94 -1.28 1.66
N MET A 42 0.68 -1.92 2.81
CA MET A 42 -0.25 -3.07 2.89
C MET A 42 -1.71 -2.63 2.68
N GLU A 43 -2.09 -1.44 3.16
CA GLU A 43 -3.41 -0.84 2.92
C GLU A 43 -3.60 -0.51 1.43
N ASP A 44 -2.57 0.01 0.76
CA ASP A 44 -2.58 0.18 -0.70
C ASP A 44 -2.75 -1.15 -1.43
N TYR A 45 -1.98 -2.17 -1.07
CA TYR A 45 -2.14 -3.50 -1.65
C TYR A 45 -3.57 -4.04 -1.49
N ALA A 46 -4.20 -3.82 -0.33
CA ALA A 46 -5.58 -4.21 -0.11
C ALA A 46 -6.55 -3.55 -1.10
N TYR A 47 -6.31 -2.30 -1.53
CA TYR A 47 -7.11 -1.64 -2.57
C TYR A 47 -7.00 -2.38 -3.91
N TYR A 48 -5.80 -2.81 -4.32
CA TYR A 48 -5.63 -3.61 -5.54
C TYR A 48 -6.41 -4.93 -5.46
N ARG A 49 -6.40 -5.60 -4.30
CA ARG A 49 -7.17 -6.85 -4.10
C ARG A 49 -8.67 -6.62 -4.14
N ILE A 50 -9.15 -5.53 -3.54
CA ILE A 50 -10.57 -5.13 -3.62
C ILE A 50 -10.95 -4.88 -5.08
N LEU A 51 -10.16 -4.09 -5.81
CA LEU A 51 -10.41 -3.77 -7.21
C LEU A 51 -10.42 -5.01 -8.11
N GLU A 52 -9.48 -5.94 -7.92
CA GLU A 52 -9.46 -7.22 -8.64
C GLU A 52 -10.76 -8.01 -8.41
N SER A 53 -11.24 -8.09 -7.17
CA SER A 53 -12.49 -8.79 -6.85
C SER A 53 -13.72 -8.13 -7.49
N LEU A 54 -13.76 -6.78 -7.52
CA LEU A 54 -14.86 -6.03 -8.13
C LEU A 54 -14.88 -6.20 -9.65
N ILE A 55 -13.71 -6.21 -10.30
CA ILE A 55 -13.59 -6.52 -11.73
C ILE A 55 -14.12 -7.93 -12.00
N ALA A 56 -13.76 -8.92 -11.17
CA ALA A 56 -14.25 -10.29 -11.32
C ALA A 56 -15.78 -10.38 -11.14
N ALA A 57 -16.34 -9.67 -10.15
CA ALA A 57 -17.79 -9.59 -9.94
C ALA A 57 -18.51 -8.91 -11.11
N ALA A 58 -17.97 -7.80 -11.62
CA ALA A 58 -18.53 -7.07 -12.75
C ALA A 58 -18.51 -7.91 -14.04
N LYS A 59 -17.44 -8.68 -14.30
CA LYS A 59 -17.39 -9.66 -15.39
C LYS A 59 -18.50 -10.70 -15.28
N LYS A 60 -18.73 -11.26 -14.09
CA LYS A 60 -19.82 -12.23 -13.84
C LYS A 60 -21.21 -11.64 -14.08
N LYS A 61 -21.40 -10.33 -13.82
CA LYS A 61 -22.63 -9.59 -14.09
C LYS A 61 -22.79 -9.19 -15.56
N GLY A 62 -21.83 -9.50 -16.43
CA GLY A 62 -21.88 -9.20 -17.85
C GLY A 62 -21.50 -7.75 -18.22
N VAL A 63 -20.79 -7.04 -17.34
CA VAL A 63 -20.26 -5.71 -17.67
C VAL A 63 -19.27 -5.83 -18.83
N LYS A 64 -19.42 -4.97 -19.85
CA LYS A 64 -18.63 -5.05 -21.09
C LYS A 64 -17.16 -4.79 -20.81
N ALA A 65 -16.28 -5.49 -21.51
CA ALA A 65 -14.83 -5.35 -21.37
C ALA A 65 -14.35 -3.89 -21.50
N ALA A 66 -14.90 -3.13 -22.45
CA ALA A 66 -14.57 -1.71 -22.64
C ALA A 66 -14.88 -0.84 -21.40
N GLN A 67 -15.89 -1.20 -20.61
CA GLN A 67 -16.24 -0.48 -19.37
C GLN A 67 -15.32 -0.88 -18.20
N LEU A 68 -14.64 -2.03 -18.29
CA LEU A 68 -13.72 -2.53 -17.27
C LEU A 68 -12.27 -2.13 -17.53
N ALA A 69 -11.93 -1.66 -18.73
CA ALA A 69 -10.56 -1.32 -19.11
C ALA A 69 -9.91 -0.32 -18.13
N PRO A 70 -10.55 0.80 -17.71
CA PRO A 70 -9.93 1.74 -16.77
C PRO A 70 -9.62 1.11 -15.40
N ALA A 71 -10.45 0.17 -14.94
CA ALA A 71 -10.24 -0.55 -13.69
C ALA A 71 -9.10 -1.57 -13.82
N GLN A 72 -8.98 -2.23 -14.97
CA GLN A 72 -7.89 -3.16 -15.27
C GLN A 72 -6.56 -2.42 -15.38
N ASP A 73 -6.53 -1.27 -16.05
CA ASP A 73 -5.35 -0.43 -16.18
C ASP A 73 -4.86 0.04 -14.80
N ALA A 74 -5.79 0.40 -13.90
CA ALA A 74 -5.48 0.80 -12.54
C ALA A 74 -4.93 -0.32 -11.64
N LEU A 75 -4.93 -1.59 -12.08
CA LEU A 75 -4.21 -2.66 -11.38
C LEU A 75 -2.71 -2.68 -11.67
N THR A 76 -2.27 -1.95 -12.71
CA THR A 76 -0.85 -1.79 -13.00
C THR A 76 -0.28 -0.66 -12.15
N VAL A 77 0.78 -0.95 -11.40
CA VAL A 77 1.48 0.07 -10.61
C VAL A 77 2.23 1.00 -11.58
N ASP A 78 2.01 2.30 -11.46
CA ASP A 78 2.67 3.32 -12.31
C ASP A 78 4.19 3.33 -12.04
N GLU A 79 4.99 3.34 -13.12
CA GLU A 79 6.44 3.45 -13.05
C GLU A 79 6.92 4.74 -12.36
N LYS A 80 6.08 5.78 -12.30
CA LYS A 80 6.31 6.98 -11.49
C LYS A 80 6.34 6.72 -9.98
N VAL A 81 5.81 5.58 -9.53
CA VAL A 81 5.82 5.17 -8.12
C VAL A 81 7.00 4.25 -7.85
N VAL A 82 7.10 3.16 -8.62
CA VAL A 82 8.15 2.16 -8.46
C VAL A 82 8.48 1.52 -9.80
N THR A 83 9.77 1.41 -10.10
CA THR A 83 10.27 0.71 -11.29
C THR A 83 11.04 -0.56 -10.93
N SER A 84 11.65 -0.60 -9.74
CA SER A 84 12.31 -1.80 -9.22
C SER A 84 12.42 -1.77 -7.70
N LEU A 85 12.95 -2.85 -7.11
CA LEU A 85 13.24 -2.92 -5.67
C LEU A 85 14.25 -1.87 -5.18
N LYS A 86 14.98 -1.22 -6.09
CA LYS A 86 16.00 -0.21 -5.77
C LYS A 86 15.63 1.19 -6.24
N GLU A 87 14.66 1.29 -7.15
CA GLU A 87 14.30 2.53 -7.84
C GLU A 87 12.81 2.80 -7.64
N PHE A 88 12.52 3.82 -6.84
CA PHE A 88 11.17 4.23 -6.46
C PHE A 88 11.14 5.73 -6.17
N THR A 89 9.95 6.31 -6.17
CA THR A 89 9.77 7.75 -5.98
C THR A 89 9.95 8.19 -4.53
N TYR A 90 10.45 9.41 -4.36
CA TYR A 90 10.45 10.14 -3.09
C TYR A 90 9.37 11.23 -3.03
N ASP A 91 8.60 11.39 -4.11
CA ASP A 91 7.48 12.32 -4.14
C ASP A 91 6.25 11.68 -3.45
N PRO A 92 5.84 12.20 -2.28
CA PRO A 92 4.67 11.65 -1.58
C PRO A 92 3.37 11.84 -2.38
N GLU A 93 3.30 12.83 -3.26
CA GLU A 93 2.09 13.07 -4.04
C GLU A 93 1.93 12.06 -5.18
N ALA A 94 3.02 11.59 -5.79
CA ALA A 94 2.99 10.49 -6.76
C ALA A 94 2.35 9.23 -6.16
N VAL A 95 2.73 8.85 -4.93
CA VAL A 95 2.15 7.70 -4.21
C VAL A 95 0.66 7.92 -3.92
N ARG A 96 0.29 9.10 -3.41
CA ARG A 96 -1.11 9.42 -3.12
C ARG A 96 -1.98 9.48 -4.38
N ALA A 97 -1.42 9.94 -5.50
CA ALA A 97 -2.11 9.97 -6.79
C ALA A 97 -2.44 8.55 -7.28
N ALA A 98 -1.49 7.62 -7.18
CA ALA A 98 -1.70 6.21 -7.51
C ALA A 98 -2.79 5.58 -6.61
N ARG A 99 -2.73 5.81 -5.29
CA ARG A 99 -3.77 5.36 -4.34
C ARG A 99 -5.17 5.86 -4.75
N ARG A 100 -5.30 7.14 -5.07
CA ARG A 100 -6.57 7.74 -5.51
C ARG A 100 -7.03 7.21 -6.86
N GLN A 101 -6.14 6.80 -7.75
CA GLN A 101 -6.51 6.16 -9.02
C GLN A 101 -7.20 4.82 -8.77
N VAL A 102 -6.63 3.95 -7.93
CA VAL A 102 -7.23 2.66 -7.57
C VAL A 102 -8.56 2.87 -6.84
N ALA A 103 -8.59 3.76 -5.83
CA ALA A 103 -9.78 4.06 -5.04
C ALA A 103 -10.95 4.55 -5.92
N ARG A 104 -10.69 5.43 -6.89
CA ARG A 104 -11.73 5.89 -7.82
C ARG A 104 -12.34 4.74 -8.62
N GLN A 105 -11.54 3.77 -9.05
CA GLN A 105 -12.07 2.62 -9.80
C GLN A 105 -12.86 1.65 -8.91
N ILE A 106 -12.47 1.51 -7.64
CA ILE A 106 -13.26 0.78 -6.64
C ILE A 106 -14.66 1.39 -6.51
N GLU A 107 -14.75 2.71 -6.29
CA GLU A 107 -16.03 3.41 -6.16
C GLU A 107 -16.87 3.33 -7.45
N ASN A 108 -16.25 3.49 -8.61
CA ASN A 108 -16.93 3.35 -9.90
C ASN A 108 -17.56 1.95 -10.07
N LEU A 109 -16.81 0.89 -9.75
CA LEU A 109 -17.32 -0.48 -9.90
C LEU A 109 -18.36 -0.83 -8.82
N ARG A 110 -18.24 -0.31 -7.60
CA ARG A 110 -19.29 -0.43 -6.57
C ARG A 110 -20.61 0.15 -7.07
N ALA A 111 -20.58 1.36 -7.64
CA ALA A 111 -21.76 2.00 -8.23
C ALA A 111 -22.38 1.15 -9.37
N VAL A 112 -21.56 0.57 -10.25
CA VAL A 112 -22.04 -0.34 -11.34
C VAL A 112 -22.64 -1.63 -10.79
N LEU A 113 -22.09 -2.15 -9.69
CA LEU A 113 -22.55 -3.38 -9.06
C LEU A 113 -23.81 -3.15 -8.22
N GLY A 114 -24.05 -1.92 -7.76
CA GLY A 114 -25.16 -1.54 -6.88
C GLY A 114 -24.83 -1.69 -5.40
N HIS A 115 -23.57 -1.47 -5.04
CA HIS A 115 -23.06 -1.42 -3.66
C HIS A 115 -22.84 0.02 -3.20
#